data_AF-A0A1F6BIV4-F1
#
_entry.id   AF-A0A1F6BIV4-F1
#
_cell.length_a   1.000
_cell.length_b   1.000
_cell.length_c   1.000
_cell.angle_alpha   90.00
_cell.angle_beta   90.00
_cell.angle_gamma   90.00
#
_symmetry.space_group_name_H-M   'P 1'
#
loop_
_entity.id
_entity.type
_entity.pdbx_description
1 polymer ?
#
loop_
_entity_poly.entity_id
_entity_poly.type
_entity_poly.pdbx_seq_one_letter_code
_entity_poly.pdbx_strand_id
1 'polypeptide(L)'
;MRFYNLSPNRVKRVIRAPQRVEEGIVEDTVAAMQVGSSKRRQEIWVMYRPNRGKIRVITAWRYPGKSPERNPVPEEILEEVRGLL
;
A
#
# COMPACT_ATOMS: atom_id res chain seq x y z
N MET A 1 -6.20 12.15 -8.23
CA MET A 1 -6.45 10.70 -8.32
C MET A 1 -7.94 10.44 -8.44
N ARG A 2 -8.52 10.66 -9.63
CA ARG A 2 -9.97 10.54 -9.86
C ARG A 2 -10.46 9.08 -9.79
N PHE A 3 -9.58 8.11 -10.04
CA PHE A 3 -9.93 6.69 -10.18
C PHE A 3 -10.46 6.00 -8.91
N TYR A 4 -10.06 6.44 -7.70
CA TYR A 4 -10.49 5.82 -6.43
C TYR A 4 -11.26 6.76 -5.50
N ASN A 5 -11.72 7.91 -6.02
CA ASN A 5 -12.35 8.96 -5.23
C ASN A 5 -11.53 9.31 -3.97
N LEU A 6 -10.22 9.48 -4.14
CA LEU A 6 -9.27 9.81 -3.08
C LEU A 6 -8.78 11.25 -3.27
N SER A 7 -9.03 12.10 -2.28
CA SER A 7 -8.52 13.46 -2.28
C SER A 7 -7.01 13.48 -2.03
N PRO A 8 -6.27 14.46 -2.57
CA PRO A 8 -4.84 14.60 -2.29
C PRO A 8 -4.52 14.70 -0.79
N ASN A 9 -5.39 15.37 -0.02
CA ASN A 9 -5.24 15.48 1.43
C ASN A 9 -5.40 14.12 2.13
N ARG A 10 -6.31 13.26 1.64
CA ARG A 10 -6.45 11.90 2.16
C ARG A 10 -5.18 11.09 1.97
N VAL A 11 -4.58 11.16 0.78
CA VAL A 11 -3.32 10.48 0.47
C VAL A 11 -2.18 11.00 1.35
N LYS A 12 -2.03 12.33 1.47
CA LYS A 12 -1.02 12.94 2.36
C LYS A 12 -1.17 12.46 3.80
N ARG A 13 -2.40 12.27 4.29
CA ARG A 13 -2.65 11.80 5.64
C ARG A 13 -2.22 10.35 5.86
N VAL A 14 -2.48 9.47 4.89
CA VAL A 14 -2.00 8.07 4.95
C VAL A 14 -0.48 8.02 5.02
N ILE A 15 0.21 8.87 4.26
CA ILE A 15 1.68 8.95 4.27
C ILE A 15 2.22 9.50 5.60
N ARG A 16 1.58 10.55 6.17
CA ARG A 16 2.05 11.22 7.38
C ARG A 16 1.76 10.47 8.67
N ALA A 17 0.65 9.74 8.73
CA ALA A 17 0.20 9.02 9.92
C ALA A 17 -0.37 7.64 9.52
N PRO A 18 0.48 6.73 9.00
CA PRO A 18 0.07 5.39 8.67
C PRO A 18 -0.24 4.59 9.94
N GLN A 19 -1.19 3.67 9.84
CA GLN A 19 -1.43 2.64 10.85
C GLN A 19 -0.64 1.36 10.56
N ARG A 20 -0.30 1.13 9.29
CA ARG A 20 0.57 0.02 8.86
C ARG A 20 1.51 0.53 7.78
N VAL A 21 2.77 0.09 7.86
CA VAL A 21 3.80 0.40 6.88
C VAL A 21 4.44 -0.91 6.47
N GLU A 22 4.49 -1.13 5.17
CA GLU A 22 5.10 -2.28 4.54
C GLU A 22 6.06 -1.81 3.45
N GLU A 23 7.00 -2.67 3.08
CA GLU A 23 7.76 -2.46 1.85
C GLU A 23 6.81 -2.66 0.66
N GLY A 24 6.96 -1.81 -0.36
CA GLY A 24 6.11 -1.89 -1.54
C GLY A 24 6.47 -3.09 -2.42
N ILE A 25 5.65 -3.33 -3.44
CA ILE A 25 5.89 -4.41 -4.41
C ILE A 25 7.06 -4.04 -5.34
N VAL A 26 7.23 -2.75 -5.61
CA VAL A 26 8.33 -2.22 -6.41
C VAL A 26 9.50 -1.91 -5.48
N GLU A 27 10.72 -2.22 -5.90
CA GLU A 27 11.95 -1.89 -5.18
C GLU A 27 12.01 -0.41 -4.78
N ASP A 28 12.59 -0.11 -3.62
CA ASP A 28 12.68 1.25 -3.06
C ASP A 28 11.33 1.98 -2.93
N THR A 29 10.25 1.25 -2.65
CA THR A 29 8.94 1.85 -2.39
C THR A 29 8.39 1.41 -1.06
N VAL A 30 7.52 2.25 -0.50
CA VAL A 30 6.85 2.03 0.78
C VAL A 30 5.36 1.98 0.52
N ALA A 31 4.70 0.95 1.04
CA ALA A 31 3.26 0.82 1.08
C ALA A 31 2.75 1.23 2.48
N ALA A 32 2.05 2.36 2.55
CA ALA A 32 1.45 2.87 3.77
C ALA A 32 -0.06 2.69 3.75
N MET A 33 -0.63 2.31 4.89
CA MET A 33 -2.06 2.08 5.05
C MET A 33 -2.64 2.85 6.22
N GLN A 34 -3.87 3.33 6.03
CA GLN A 34 -4.72 3.82 7.12
C GLN A 34 -6.16 3.35 6.91
N VAL A 35 -6.85 2.99 7.99
CA VAL A 35 -8.27 2.67 7.99
C VAL A 35 -9.07 3.94 7.75
N GLY A 36 -9.99 3.87 6.79
CA GLY A 36 -10.93 4.93 6.50
C GLY A 36 -12.01 5.05 7.57
N SER A 37 -12.36 6.29 7.89
CA SER A 37 -13.44 6.65 8.84
C SER A 37 -14.87 6.35 8.37
N SER A 38 -15.07 5.65 7.25
CA SER A 38 -16.41 5.36 6.74
C SER A 38 -17.06 4.20 7.48
N LYS A 39 -18.41 4.12 7.49
CA LYS A 39 -19.18 3.00 8.04
C LYS A 39 -18.67 1.61 7.57
N ARG A 40 -18.09 1.55 6.37
CA ARG A 40 -17.57 0.33 5.74
C ARG A 40 -16.12 -0.01 6.11
N ARG A 41 -15.47 0.76 7.02
CA ARG A 41 -14.09 0.56 7.54
C ARG A 41 -13.10 0.02 6.49
N GLN A 42 -13.04 0.68 5.34
CA GLN A 42 -12.13 0.28 4.26
C GLN A 42 -10.73 0.78 4.53
N GLU A 43 -9.72 -0.05 4.27
CA GLU A 43 -8.34 0.40 4.27
C GLU A 43 -8.04 1.25 3.03
N ILE A 44 -7.17 2.24 3.21
CA ILE A 44 -6.67 3.09 2.16
C ILE A 44 -5.18 2.89 2.11
N TRP A 45 -4.71 2.42 0.96
CA TRP A 45 -3.32 2.10 0.70
C TRP A 45 -2.71 3.16 -0.21
N VAL A 46 -1.46 3.51 0.07
CA VAL A 46 -0.66 4.43 -0.74
C VAL A 46 0.73 3.85 -0.88
N MET A 47 1.13 3.58 -2.12
CA MET A 47 2.51 3.22 -2.45
C MET A 47 3.26 4.45 -2.94
N TYR A 48 4.40 4.73 -2.33
CA TYR A 48 5.21 5.90 -2.67
C TYR A 48 6.70 5.59 -2.60
N ARG A 49 7.49 6.35 -3.35
CA ARG A 49 8.95 6.34 -3.28
C ARG A 49 9.43 7.60 -2.55
N PRO A 50 10.15 7.47 -1.42
CA PRO A 50 10.85 8.59 -0.80
C PRO A 50 12.07 8.95 -1.67
N ASN A 51 12.26 10.24 -1.97
CA ASN A 51 13.41 10.72 -2.74
C ASN A 51 13.92 12.04 -2.15
N ARG A 52 15.01 11.99 -1.36
CA ARG A 52 15.74 13.12 -0.73
C ARG A 52 14.90 14.42 -0.57
N GLY A 53 13.90 14.38 0.31
CA GLY A 53 13.05 15.54 0.65
C GLY A 53 11.75 15.68 -0.13
N LYS A 54 11.49 14.83 -1.12
CA LYS A 54 10.23 14.74 -1.86
C LYS A 54 9.66 13.32 -1.77
N ILE A 55 8.34 13.21 -1.80
CA ILE A 55 7.64 11.92 -1.84
C ILE A 55 6.92 11.83 -3.18
N ARG A 56 7.29 10.82 -3.99
CA ARG A 56 6.60 10.51 -5.24
C ARG A 56 5.58 9.41 -4.98
N VAL A 57 4.29 9.77 -5.04
CA VAL A 57 3.20 8.79 -4.98
C VAL A 57 3.16 8.03 -6.30
N ILE A 58 3.18 6.70 -6.22
CA ILE A 58 3.08 5.81 -7.39
C ILE A 58 1.63 5.44 -7.62
N THR A 59 0.95 4.93 -6.59
CA THR A 59 -0.48 4.60 -6.65
C THR A 59 -1.14 4.70 -5.28
N ALA A 60 -2.46 4.87 -5.27
CA ALA A 60 -3.27 4.84 -4.06
C ALA A 60 -4.62 4.20 -4.37
N TRP A 61 -5.08 3.27 -3.53
CA TRP A 61 -6.30 2.49 -3.74
C TRP A 61 -7.03 2.24 -2.42
N ARG A 62 -8.26 1.73 -2.53
CA ARG A 62 -9.08 1.30 -1.39
C ARG A 62 -9.16 -0.21 -1.39
N TYR A 63 -8.94 -0.83 -0.24
CA TYR A 63 -9.15 -2.26 -0.06
C TYR A 63 -10.47 -2.49 0.69
N PRO A 64 -11.37 -3.35 0.20
CA PRO A 64 -12.62 -3.66 0.88
C PRO A 64 -12.36 -4.57 2.09
N GLY A 65 -12.32 -3.98 3.29
CA GLY A 65 -12.10 -4.70 4.54
C GLY A 65 -10.65 -4.61 5.03
N LYS A 66 -10.20 -5.66 5.73
CA LYS A 66 -8.83 -5.78 6.27
C LYS A 66 -7.96 -6.53 5.27
N SER A 67 -6.86 -5.92 4.83
CA SER A 67 -5.91 -6.61 3.94
C SER A 67 -5.17 -7.71 4.70
N PRO A 68 -4.85 -8.82 4.01
CA PRO A 68 -3.98 -9.85 4.57
C PRO A 68 -2.62 -9.26 4.94
N GLU A 69 -1.94 -9.92 5.87
CA GLU A 69 -0.56 -9.59 6.20
C GLU A 69 0.36 -9.99 5.04
N ARG A 70 1.49 -9.29 4.87
CA ARG A 70 2.45 -9.52 3.79
C ARG A 70 3.06 -10.93 3.94
N ASN A 71 3.28 -11.62 2.81
CA ASN A 71 3.65 -13.04 2.69
C ASN A 71 2.61 -14.05 3.22
N PRO A 72 1.38 -14.10 2.68
CA PRO A 72 0.51 -15.26 2.88
C PRO A 72 0.89 -16.44 1.96
N VAL A 73 1.88 -16.29 1.07
CA VAL A 73 2.25 -17.30 0.08
C VAL A 73 3.18 -18.32 0.75
N PRO A 74 2.85 -19.62 0.74
CA PRO A 74 3.73 -20.67 1.25
C PRO A 74 5.09 -20.64 0.54
N GLU A 75 6.17 -20.89 1.29
CA GLU A 75 7.54 -20.92 0.77
C GLU A 75 7.68 -21.85 -0.44
N GLU A 76 6.99 -23.00 -0.41
CA GLU A 76 6.96 -23.99 -1.50
C GLU A 76 6.60 -23.37 -2.86
N ILE A 77 5.60 -22.49 -2.90
CA ILE A 77 5.15 -21.82 -4.14
C ILE A 77 6.20 -20.80 -4.61
N LEU A 78 6.91 -20.16 -3.68
CA LEU A 78 7.97 -19.21 -4.01
C LEU A 78 9.20 -19.92 -4.59
N GLU A 79 9.54 -21.10 -4.07
CA GLU A 79 10.60 -21.95 -4.62
C GLU A 79 10.26 -22.42 -6.04
N GLU A 80 9.02 -22.87 -6.28
CA GLU A 80 8.56 -23.30 -7.60
C GLU A 80 8.72 -22.20 -8.66
N VAL A 81 8.25 -20.97 -8.36
CA VAL A 81 8.35 -19.84 -9.29
C VAL A 81 9.81 -19.45 -9.57
N ARG A 82 10.69 -19.51 -8.56
CA ARG A 82 12.13 -19.24 -8.76
C ARG A 82 12.81 -20.28 -9.63
N GLY A 83 12.37 -21.53 -9.60
CA GLY A 83 12.90 -22.59 -10.46
C GLY A 83 12.49 -22.47 -11.94
N LEU A 84 11.46 -21.66 -12.24
CA LEU A 84 10.98 -21.42 -13.61
C LEU A 84 11.63 -20.20 -14.29
N LEU A 85 12.35 -19.37 -13.55
CA LEU A 85 13.07 -18.16 -14.02
C LEU A 85 14.55 -18.46 -14.26
#